data_AF-A0A817MHM9-F1
#
_entry.id   AF-A0A817MHM9-F1
#
_cell.length_a   1.000
_cell.length_b   1.000
_cell.length_c   1.000
_cell.angle_alpha   90.00
_cell.angle_beta   90.00
_cell.angle_gamma   90.00
#
_symmetry.space_group_name_H-M   'P 1'
#
loop_
_entity.id
_entity.type
_entity.pdbx_description
1 polymer ?
#
loop_
_entity_poly.entity_id
_entity_poly.type
_entity_poly.pdbx_seq_one_letter_code
_entity_poly.pdbx_strand_id
1 'polypeptide(L)'
;MSKTKNVEKFEDGNIFDETIDEAILIKIRSSALTLLAVLSSHHEDIKKRIADQENLISTAIECYHSPHLSLKLASLCLFHGLSRSVHQLRTTFNDTTCDILLDAIKSSDLSLVRIASSVISNSVLEFSTCQITFRWYS
;
A
#
# COMPACT_ATOMS: atom_id res chain seq x y z
N MET A 1 -27.12 40.10 45.87
CA MET A 1 -25.94 39.24 45.66
C MET A 1 -26.41 37.79 45.56
N SER A 2 -26.53 37.20 44.38
CA SER A 2 -25.46 36.60 43.56
C SER A 2 -25.39 35.09 43.78
N LYS A 3 -25.94 34.32 42.81
CA LYS A 3 -25.31 33.16 42.15
C LYS A 3 -26.35 32.45 41.26
N THR A 4 -26.52 32.96 40.05
CA THR A 4 -27.00 32.16 38.92
C THR A 4 -25.81 31.30 38.47
N LYS A 5 -25.88 29.98 38.73
CA LYS A 5 -24.99 29.04 38.06
C LYS A 5 -25.52 28.85 36.64
N ASN A 6 -24.91 29.54 35.68
CA ASN A 6 -24.98 29.13 34.28
C ASN A 6 -24.34 27.75 34.19
N VAL A 7 -25.16 26.75 33.95
CA VAL A 7 -24.70 25.46 33.45
C VAL A 7 -24.40 25.71 31.98
N GLU A 8 -23.13 25.96 31.67
CA GLU A 8 -22.63 25.87 30.31
C GLU A 8 -22.95 24.45 29.82
N LYS A 9 -23.97 24.34 28.98
CA LYS A 9 -24.07 23.21 28.05
C LYS A 9 -22.86 23.35 27.14
N PHE A 10 -21.79 22.62 27.46
CA PHE A 10 -20.86 22.20 26.45
C PHE A 10 -21.66 21.33 25.50
N GLU A 11 -22.09 21.92 24.40
CA GLU A 11 -22.38 21.16 23.21
C GLU A 11 -21.08 20.45 22.88
N ASP A 12 -21.02 19.16 23.22
CA ASP A 12 -20.04 18.24 22.68
C ASP A 12 -20.24 18.29 21.17
N GLY A 13 -19.52 19.24 20.56
CA GLY A 13 -19.41 19.40 19.13
C GLY A 13 -18.88 18.08 18.62
N ASN A 14 -19.78 17.27 18.09
CA ASN A 14 -19.45 16.15 17.25
C ASN A 14 -18.86 16.73 15.95
N ILE A 15 -17.59 17.16 16.02
CA ILE A 15 -16.82 17.77 14.91
C ILE A 15 -16.55 16.73 13.80
N PHE A 16 -16.94 15.47 14.00
CA PHE A 16 -16.74 14.37 13.06
C PHE A 16 -18.04 13.81 12.48
N ASP A 17 -19.12 14.59 12.45
CA ASP A 17 -20.43 14.18 11.91
C ASP A 17 -20.82 14.94 10.63
N GLU A 18 -19.91 14.94 9.65
CA GLU A 18 -20.30 15.09 8.26
C GLU A 18 -19.62 13.97 7.49
N THR A 19 -20.44 13.13 6.86
CA THR A 19 -20.05 12.09 5.90
C THR A 19 -18.92 12.59 5.01
N ILE A 20 -17.68 12.17 5.31
CA ILE A 20 -16.53 12.49 4.47
C ILE A 20 -16.88 11.99 3.08
N ASP A 21 -16.92 12.92 2.12
CA ASP A 21 -17.20 12.61 0.72
C ASP A 21 -16.31 11.43 0.29
N GLU A 22 -16.95 10.38 -0.22
CA GLU A 22 -16.28 9.16 -0.66
C GLU A 22 -15.14 9.47 -1.64
N ALA A 23 -15.31 10.50 -2.47
CA ALA A 23 -14.28 10.98 -3.39
C ALA A 23 -13.05 11.53 -2.65
N ILE A 24 -13.24 12.23 -1.53
CA ILE A 24 -12.15 12.72 -0.68
C ILE A 24 -11.44 11.55 -0.01
N LEU A 25 -12.20 10.58 0.50
CA LEU A 25 -11.63 9.39 1.14
C LEU A 25 -10.77 8.56 0.17
N ILE A 26 -11.24 8.38 -1.07
CA ILE A 26 -10.48 7.73 -2.15
C ILE A 26 -9.17 8.48 -2.43
N LYS A 27 -9.23 9.81 -2.54
CA LYS A 27 -8.03 10.64 -2.75
C LYS A 27 -7.04 10.46 -1.61
N ILE A 28 -7.48 10.59 -0.36
CA ILE A 28 -6.62 10.42 0.82
C ILE A 28 -5.96 9.04 0.82
N ARG A 29 -6.73 7.97 0.63
CA ARG A 29 -6.20 6.60 0.59
C ARG A 29 -5.19 6.40 -0.54
N SER A 30 -5.50 6.86 -1.75
CA SER A 30 -4.59 6.74 -2.90
C SER A 30 -3.30 7.55 -2.70
N SER A 31 -3.38 8.75 -2.13
CA SER A 31 -2.22 9.58 -1.83
C SER A 31 -1.36 8.97 -0.72
N ALA A 32 -1.97 8.44 0.34
CA ALA A 32 -1.25 7.78 1.43
C ALA A 32 -0.49 6.54 0.94
N LEU A 33 -1.15 5.66 0.17
CA LEU A 33 -0.51 4.48 -0.43
C LEU A 33 0.62 4.86 -1.38
N THR A 34 0.43 5.92 -2.18
CA THR A 34 1.49 6.42 -3.08
C THR A 34 2.68 6.97 -2.31
N LEU A 35 2.45 7.71 -1.22
CA LEU A 35 3.53 8.18 -0.35
C LEU A 35 4.33 7.02 0.25
N LEU A 36 3.63 5.99 0.74
CA LEU A 36 4.26 4.78 1.26
C LEU A 36 5.07 4.04 0.19
N ALA A 37 4.57 3.97 -1.04
CA ALA A 37 5.30 3.41 -2.18
C ALA A 37 6.59 4.17 -2.48
N VAL A 38 6.54 5.50 -2.49
CA VAL A 38 7.72 6.34 -2.72
C VAL A 38 8.72 6.15 -1.59
N LEU A 39 8.30 6.18 -0.33
CA LEU A 39 9.19 6.02 0.81
C LEU A 39 9.84 4.63 0.84
N SER A 40 9.05 3.58 0.65
CA SER A 40 9.56 2.20 0.61
C SER A 40 10.52 1.95 -0.55
N SER A 41 10.36 2.64 -1.68
CA SER A 41 11.26 2.47 -2.83
C SER A 41 12.67 3.04 -2.63
N HIS A 42 12.88 3.96 -1.68
CA HIS A 42 14.17 4.62 -1.42
C HIS A 42 14.80 4.24 -0.07
N HIS A 43 14.00 3.77 0.89
CA HIS A 43 14.43 3.53 2.28
C HIS A 43 14.07 2.11 2.74
N GLU A 44 15.08 1.25 2.88
CA GLU A 44 14.90 -0.14 3.34
C GLU A 44 14.41 -0.25 4.78
N ASP A 45 14.78 0.69 5.65
CA ASP A 45 14.32 0.76 7.03
C ASP A 45 12.83 1.11 7.13
N ILE A 46 12.36 2.04 6.27
CA ILE A 46 10.93 2.36 6.18
C ILE A 46 10.15 1.18 5.58
N LYS A 47 10.71 0.53 4.55
CA LYS A 47 10.11 -0.66 3.94
C LYS A 47 9.87 -1.77 4.96
N LYS A 48 10.85 -2.06 5.82
CA LYS A 48 10.70 -3.02 6.92
C LYS A 48 9.56 -2.64 7.85
N ARG A 49 9.52 -1.38 8.28
CA ARG A 49 8.44 -0.87 9.14
C ARG A 49 7.07 -1.03 8.49
N ILE A 50 6.95 -0.74 7.20
CA ILE A 50 5.70 -0.90 6.42
C ILE A 50 5.28 -2.38 6.36
N ALA A 51 6.22 -3.29 6.10
CA ALA A 51 5.93 -4.72 6.04
C ALA A 51 5.56 -5.31 7.42
N ASP A 52 6.13 -4.77 8.49
CA ASP A 52 5.89 -5.19 9.87
C ASP A 52 4.61 -4.54 10.47
N GLN A 53 4.04 -3.52 9.84
CA GLN A 53 2.77 -2.93 10.29
C GLN A 53 1.61 -3.91 10.07
N GLU A 54 0.93 -4.25 11.15
CA GLU A 54 -0.29 -5.05 11.09
C GLU A 54 -1.37 -4.36 10.24
N ASN A 55 -2.06 -5.16 9.43
CA ASN A 55 -3.18 -4.76 8.56
C ASN A 55 -2.84 -3.86 7.37
N LEU A 56 -1.66 -3.24 7.27
CA LEU A 56 -1.36 -2.32 6.17
C LEU A 56 -1.39 -3.00 4.80
N ILE A 57 -0.85 -4.21 4.72
CA ILE A 57 -0.85 -5.02 3.50
C ILE A 57 -2.27 -5.50 3.17
N SER A 58 -3.04 -5.90 4.18
CA SER A 58 -4.46 -6.25 4.03
C SER A 58 -5.27 -5.06 3.48
N THR A 59 -5.06 -3.85 4.00
CA THR A 59 -5.69 -2.63 3.51
C THR A 59 -5.28 -2.30 2.08
N ALA A 60 -4.02 -2.54 1.70
CA ALA A 60 -3.57 -2.37 0.32
C ALA A 60 -4.24 -3.38 -0.63
N ILE A 61 -4.43 -4.63 -0.19
CA ILE A 61 -5.18 -5.66 -0.92
C ILE A 61 -6.64 -5.23 -1.12
N GLU A 62 -7.31 -4.76 -0.05
CA GLU A 62 -8.68 -4.22 -0.14
C GLU A 62 -8.77 -3.04 -1.11
N CYS A 63 -7.79 -2.12 -1.07
CA CYS A 63 -7.72 -1.01 -1.99
C CYS A 63 -7.52 -1.44 -3.44
N TYR A 64 -6.81 -2.55 -3.70
CA TYR A 64 -6.69 -3.14 -5.03
C TYR A 64 -8.01 -3.73 -5.55
N HIS A 65 -8.83 -4.32 -4.68
CA HIS A 65 -10.14 -4.86 -5.07
C HIS A 65 -11.22 -3.78 -5.28
N SER A 66 -10.92 -2.52 -4.93
CA SER A 66 -11.82 -1.39 -5.17
C SER A 66 -12.10 -1.18 -6.67
N PRO A 67 -13.30 -0.70 -7.05
CA PRO A 67 -13.59 -0.31 -8.44
C PRO A 67 -12.76 0.89 -8.93
N HIS A 68 -12.13 1.65 -8.02
CA HIS A 68 -11.40 2.87 -8.37
C HIS A 68 -9.97 2.60 -8.82
N LEU A 69 -9.67 2.94 -10.07
CA LEU A 69 -8.34 2.79 -10.66
C LEU A 69 -7.22 3.45 -9.84
N SER A 70 -7.49 4.60 -9.23
CA SER A 70 -6.51 5.31 -8.37
C SER A 70 -6.05 4.47 -7.17
N LEU A 71 -6.97 3.74 -6.55
CA LEU A 71 -6.67 2.85 -5.43
C LEU A 71 -5.93 1.60 -5.90
N LYS A 72 -6.32 1.03 -7.06
CA LYS A 72 -5.62 -0.09 -7.68
C LYS A 72 -4.16 0.25 -7.97
N LEU A 73 -3.93 1.38 -8.64
CA LEU A 73 -2.59 1.86 -8.97
C LEU A 73 -1.76 2.15 -7.74
N ALA A 74 -2.32 2.86 -6.75
CA ALA A 74 -1.59 3.18 -5.53
C ALA A 74 -1.19 1.92 -4.75
N SER A 75 -2.05 0.90 -4.72
CA SER A 75 -1.78 -0.39 -4.08
C SER A 75 -0.68 -1.17 -4.81
N LEU A 76 -0.76 -1.27 -6.14
CA LEU A 76 0.30 -1.89 -6.95
C LEU A 76 1.64 -1.15 -6.85
N CYS A 77 1.62 0.19 -6.77
CA CYS A 77 2.82 0.98 -6.53
C CYS A 77 3.47 0.63 -5.18
N LEU A 78 2.67 0.45 -4.13
CA LEU A 78 3.18 0.03 -2.83
C LEU A 78 3.81 -1.35 -2.93
N PHE A 79 3.12 -2.32 -3.55
CA PHE A 79 3.67 -3.66 -3.80
C PHE A 79 4.98 -3.61 -4.57
N HIS A 80 5.09 -2.78 -5.59
CA HIS A 80 6.33 -2.57 -6.34
C HIS A 80 7.48 -2.00 -5.48
N GLY A 81 7.18 -1.05 -4.58
CA GLY A 81 8.16 -0.51 -3.65
C GLY A 81 8.68 -1.59 -2.68
N LEU A 82 7.76 -2.42 -2.17
CA LEU A 82 8.07 -3.54 -1.28
C LEU A 82 8.84 -4.66 -1.97
N SER A 83 8.54 -4.95 -3.24
CA SER A 83 9.06 -6.12 -3.98
C SER A 83 10.55 -6.07 -4.32
N ARG A 84 11.28 -5.03 -3.91
CA ARG A 84 12.71 -4.87 -4.17
C ARG A 84 13.59 -5.35 -3.00
N SER A 85 13.01 -5.95 -1.95
CA SER A 85 13.75 -6.34 -0.73
C SER A 85 13.71 -7.85 -0.47
N VAL A 86 14.89 -8.45 -0.64
CA VAL A 86 15.19 -9.88 -0.85
C VAL A 86 14.89 -10.81 0.35
N HIS A 87 14.50 -10.29 1.52
CA HIS A 87 14.31 -11.13 2.73
C HIS A 87 12.91 -11.11 3.34
N GLN A 88 12.05 -10.14 2.99
CA GLN A 88 10.70 -10.01 3.57
C GLN A 88 9.57 -10.39 2.60
N LEU A 89 9.86 -10.53 1.30
CA LEU A 89 8.88 -10.91 0.27
C LEU A 89 8.18 -12.24 0.57
N ARG A 90 8.87 -13.19 1.20
CA ARG A 90 8.35 -14.54 1.44
C ARG A 90 7.22 -14.61 2.49
N THR A 91 7.10 -13.61 3.35
CA THR A 91 6.02 -13.52 4.34
C THR A 91 4.94 -12.51 3.95
N THR A 92 5.30 -11.46 3.21
CA THR A 92 4.39 -10.38 2.82
C THR A 92 3.68 -10.62 1.48
N PHE A 93 4.32 -11.28 0.51
CA PHE A 93 3.69 -11.75 -0.73
C PHE A 93 3.31 -13.22 -0.55
N ASN A 94 2.09 -13.43 -0.08
CA ASN A 94 1.43 -14.73 -0.05
C ASN A 94 0.72 -14.99 -1.40
N ASP A 95 0.04 -16.14 -1.51
CA ASP A 95 -0.72 -16.54 -2.70
C ASP A 95 -1.71 -15.45 -3.15
N THR A 96 -2.35 -14.73 -2.23
CA THR A 96 -3.28 -13.64 -2.57
C THR A 96 -2.61 -12.47 -3.30
N THR A 97 -1.37 -12.11 -2.98
CA THR A 97 -0.68 -11.05 -3.73
C THR A 97 -0.26 -11.52 -5.11
N CYS A 98 0.09 -12.80 -5.27
CA CYS A 98 0.34 -13.40 -6.58
C CYS A 98 -0.91 -13.37 -7.47
N ASP A 99 -2.08 -13.71 -6.92
CA ASP A 99 -3.35 -13.65 -7.65
C ASP A 99 -3.68 -12.23 -8.11
N ILE A 100 -3.45 -11.23 -7.24
CA ILE A 100 -3.60 -9.81 -7.57
C ILE A 100 -2.69 -9.38 -8.72
N LEU A 101 -1.43 -9.81 -8.72
CA LEU A 101 -0.49 -9.47 -9.79
C LEU A 101 -0.88 -10.13 -11.12
N LEU A 102 -1.37 -11.37 -11.08
CA LEU A 102 -1.84 -12.08 -12.27
C LEU A 102 -3.13 -11.46 -12.82
N ASP A 103 -4.04 -11.01 -11.94
CA ASP A 103 -5.23 -10.25 -12.32
C ASP A 103 -4.86 -8.90 -12.94
N ALA A 104 -3.91 -8.18 -12.34
CA ALA A 104 -3.42 -6.89 -12.86
C ALA A 104 -2.80 -7.01 -14.25
N ILE A 105 -2.10 -8.10 -14.55
CA ILE A 105 -1.54 -8.37 -15.90
C ILE A 105 -2.66 -8.59 -16.94
N LYS A 106 -3.80 -9.15 -16.55
CA LYS A 106 -4.93 -9.39 -17.46
C LYS A 106 -5.79 -8.15 -17.67
N SER A 107 -5.53 -7.08 -16.94
CA SER A 107 -6.29 -5.84 -17.06
C SER A 107 -6.06 -5.14 -18.41
N SER A 108 -7.04 -4.34 -18.85
CA SER A 108 -6.91 -3.52 -20.06
C SER A 108 -6.08 -2.26 -19.87
N ASP A 109 -5.77 -1.87 -18.62
CA ASP A 109 -5.00 -0.69 -18.29
C ASP A 109 -3.49 -0.99 -18.31
N LEU A 110 -2.79 -0.42 -19.29
CA LEU A 110 -1.35 -0.61 -19.47
C LEU A 110 -0.53 -0.20 -18.23
N SER A 111 -1.01 0.74 -17.43
CA SER A 111 -0.32 1.20 -16.21
C SER A 111 -0.32 0.11 -15.14
N LEU A 112 -1.47 -0.55 -14.95
CA LEU A 112 -1.59 -1.70 -14.03
C LEU A 112 -0.69 -2.85 -14.51
N VAL A 113 -0.76 -3.19 -15.80
CA VAL A 113 0.05 -4.25 -16.41
C VAL A 113 1.54 -3.98 -16.26
N ARG A 114 1.98 -2.74 -16.51
CA ARG A 114 3.39 -2.33 -16.42
C ARG A 114 3.91 -2.46 -14.99
N ILE A 115 3.16 -1.96 -14.01
CA ILE A 115 3.59 -2.03 -12.60
C ILE A 115 3.62 -3.48 -12.14
N ALA A 116 2.56 -4.25 -12.41
CA ALA A 116 2.48 -5.66 -12.03
C ALA A 116 3.60 -6.49 -12.66
N SER A 117 3.91 -6.26 -13.94
CA SER A 117 5.03 -6.91 -14.62
C SER A 117 6.38 -6.59 -13.97
N SER A 118 6.56 -5.35 -13.51
CA SER A 118 7.77 -4.96 -12.78
C SER A 118 7.85 -5.63 -11.41
N VAL A 119 6.73 -5.75 -10.68
CA VAL A 119 6.68 -6.46 -9.40
C VAL A 119 7.03 -7.94 -9.60
N ILE A 120 6.39 -8.60 -10.57
CA ILE A 120 6.66 -10.00 -10.91
C ILE A 120 8.11 -10.19 -11.32
N SER A 121 8.67 -9.30 -12.14
CA SER A 121 10.07 -9.38 -12.56
C SER A 121 11.02 -9.31 -11.36
N ASN A 122 10.76 -8.40 -10.42
CA ASN A 122 11.55 -8.29 -9.20
C ASN A 122 11.46 -9.59 -8.38
N SER A 123 10.24 -10.11 -8.18
CA SER A 123 10.03 -11.37 -7.45
C SER A 123 10.71 -12.57 -8.13
N VAL A 124 10.60 -12.70 -9.46
CA VAL A 124 11.22 -13.81 -10.23
C VAL A 124 12.75 -13.70 -10.22
N LEU A 125 13.31 -12.49 -10.31
CA LEU A 125 14.76 -12.28 -10.21
C LEU A 125 15.30 -12.71 -8.85
N GLU A 126 14.56 -12.46 -7.76
CA GLU A 126 14.92 -12.93 -6.42
C GLU A 126 14.93 -14.46 -6.30
N PHE A 127 14.09 -15.17 -7.07
CA PHE A 127 14.12 -16.63 -7.15
C PHE A 127 15.11 -17.17 -8.20
N SER A 128 15.65 -16.31 -9.06
CA SER A 128 16.67 -16.70 -10.04
C SER A 128 18.03 -16.80 -9.35
N THR A 129 18.50 -18.04 -9.15
CA THR A 129 19.78 -18.40 -8.52
C THR A 129 21.03 -17.80 -9.22
N CYS A 130 20.86 -17.08 -10.33
CA CYS A 130 21.93 -16.53 -11.15
C CYS A 130 22.74 -15.41 -10.47
N GLN A 131 22.20 -14.75 -9.44
CA GLN A 131 22.92 -13.69 -8.72
C GLN A 131 23.96 -14.25 -7.75
N ILE A 132 23.78 -15.49 -7.27
CA ILE A 132 24.70 -16.14 -6.33
C ILE A 132 25.96 -16.61 -7.06
N THR A 133 25.87 -17.00 -8.32
CA THR A 133 27.00 -17.62 -9.04
C THR A 133 28.11 -16.63 -9.41
N PHE A 134 27.80 -15.35 -9.64
CA PHE A 134 28.82 -14.36 -10.03
C PHE A 134 29.59 -13.76 -8.85
N ARG A 135 29.05 -13.84 -7.63
CA ARG A 135 29.66 -13.25 -6.43
C ARG A 135 30.79 -14.11 -5.82
N TRP A 136 31.01 -15.32 -6.34
CA TRP A 136 32.12 -16.20 -5.95
C TRP A 136 33.33 -16.12 -6.89
N TYR A 137 33.30 -15.23 -7.90
CA TYR A 137 34.35 -15.09 -8.92
C TYR A 137 35.00 -13.69 -8.98
N SER A 138 34.86 -12.88 -7.94
CA SER A 138 35.56 -11.59 -7.77
C SER A 138 36.09 -11.45 -6.35
#